data_AF-A0A2D6SZC6-F1
#
_entry.id   AF-A0A2D6SZC6-F1
#
_cell.length_a   1.000
_cell.length_b   1.000
_cell.length_c   1.000
_cell.angle_alpha   90.00
_cell.angle_beta   90.00
_cell.angle_gamma   90.00
#
_symmetry.space_group_name_H-M   'P 1'
#
loop_
_entity.id
_entity.type
_entity.pdbx_description
1 polymer ?
#
loop_
_entity_poly.entity_id
_entity_poly.type
_entity_poly.pdbx_seq_one_letter_code
_entity_poly.pdbx_strand_id
1 'polypeptide(L)'
;MQSDTPLISKDAVDSDSAASSVELLEERLAEKDKLVGALTKRLEQAAEQLDRIHRTGGDKALRTNAGGFPPELVDEQKSLVEDLQSAVDQWMDAQPTATLTRIEMQITELRTLVASGASGTAVGTLVGAVGAEHLPAEQSDAAPEQPVAPNASGEEQDLTSWEALKANILSGEEGATLADVPAPPPQPAAETQQDAPDAPSLPTTTIALTDIPELPETPPEIDLDTAQVDELRTAVEQRDAYIATVIKRLRVAEARHVQPVDWDNVQEAPDELRSCLEELQSQLKETLRVAEVELAIERARLGRKESELRQLEESVHKKMHEVGMDVERNDHASGDDRATTGKSRGWLGMLGLQDDN
;
A
#
# COMPACT_ATOMS: atom_id res chain seq x y z
N MET A 1 29.90 47.18 48.11
CA MET A 1 29.66 45.73 48.19
C MET A 1 29.26 45.30 46.80
N GLN A 2 30.15 44.55 46.14
CA GLN A 2 29.93 43.97 44.82
C GLN A 2 29.00 42.76 44.96
N SER A 3 28.03 42.64 44.07
CA SER A 3 27.24 41.42 43.89
C SER A 3 27.20 41.12 42.39
N ASP A 4 28.20 40.37 41.93
CA ASP A 4 28.21 39.71 40.64
C ASP A 4 27.16 38.59 40.65
N THR A 5 26.28 38.60 39.64
CA THR A 5 25.36 37.50 39.33
C THR A 5 25.75 36.96 37.95
N PRO A 6 26.01 35.64 37.80
CA PRO A 6 26.41 35.08 36.52
C PRO A 6 25.17 34.88 35.63
N LEU A 7 25.23 35.45 34.42
CA LEU A 7 24.35 35.14 33.31
C LEU A 7 24.64 33.70 32.84
N ILE A 8 23.79 32.76 33.25
CA ILE A 8 23.77 31.40 32.71
C ILE A 8 23.06 31.47 31.35
N SER A 9 23.83 31.26 30.29
CA SER A 9 23.41 31.29 28.89
C SER A 9 22.34 30.24 28.59
N LYS A 10 21.18 30.70 28.15
CA LYS A 10 20.01 29.89 27.77
C LYS A 10 20.24 29.05 26.51
N ASP A 11 21.18 29.45 25.64
CA ASP A 11 21.48 28.77 24.38
C ASP A 11 22.16 27.40 24.53
N ALA A 12 22.74 27.10 25.70
CA ALA A 12 23.38 25.80 25.95
C ALA A 12 22.37 24.68 26.23
N VAL A 13 21.15 25.00 26.63
CA VAL A 13 20.14 24.01 27.02
C VAL A 13 19.34 23.51 25.80
N ASP A 14 19.12 24.37 24.81
CA ASP A 14 18.38 24.00 23.60
C ASP A 14 19.21 23.16 22.63
N SER A 15 20.55 23.31 22.61
CA SER A 15 21.40 22.47 21.76
C SER A 15 21.51 21.02 22.27
N ASP A 16 21.46 20.83 23.59
CA ASP A 16 21.54 19.51 24.22
C ASP A 16 20.23 18.70 24.00
N SER A 17 19.09 19.41 23.97
CA SER A 17 17.80 18.81 23.59
C SER A 17 17.73 18.44 22.11
N ALA A 18 18.38 19.21 21.23
CA ALA A 18 18.45 18.88 19.81
C ALA A 18 19.40 17.70 19.55
N ALA A 19 20.54 17.65 20.23
CA ALA A 19 21.50 16.55 20.12
C ALA A 19 20.90 15.21 20.58
N SER A 20 20.23 15.20 21.74
CA SER A 20 19.54 13.99 22.24
C SER A 20 18.39 13.53 21.33
N SER A 21 17.68 14.45 20.67
CA SER A 21 16.65 14.08 19.69
C SER A 21 17.25 13.48 18.41
N VAL A 22 18.42 13.95 17.98
CA VAL A 22 19.12 13.38 16.81
C VAL A 22 19.60 11.97 17.14
N GLU A 23 20.19 11.77 18.32
CA GLU A 23 20.65 10.46 18.79
C GLU A 23 19.51 9.44 18.87
N LEU A 24 18.33 9.84 19.39
CA LEU A 24 17.15 8.98 19.44
C LEU A 24 16.62 8.62 18.03
N LEU A 25 16.69 9.57 17.09
CA LEU A 25 16.28 9.33 15.70
C LEU A 25 17.26 8.39 14.99
N GLU A 26 18.56 8.51 15.26
CA GLU A 26 19.59 7.61 14.73
C GLU A 26 19.40 6.18 15.26
N GLU A 27 19.13 6.02 16.56
CA GLU A 27 18.83 4.71 17.15
C GLU A 27 17.59 4.07 16.52
N ARG A 28 16.51 4.85 16.37
CA ARG A 28 15.27 4.37 15.74
C ARG A 28 15.46 4.04 14.27
N LEU A 29 16.34 4.75 13.58
CA LEU A 29 16.69 4.47 12.18
C LEU A 29 17.49 3.16 12.09
N ALA A 30 18.46 2.95 12.99
CA ALA A 30 19.22 1.71 13.07
C ALA A 30 18.33 0.48 13.39
N GLU A 31 17.34 0.63 14.28
CA GLU A 31 16.36 -0.43 14.57
C GLU A 31 15.52 -0.77 13.33
N LYS A 32 15.07 0.25 12.60
CA LYS A 32 14.32 0.05 11.36
C LYS A 32 15.17 -0.64 10.29
N ASP A 33 16.43 -0.25 10.13
CA ASP A 33 17.33 -0.89 9.17
C ASP A 33 17.59 -2.36 9.54
N LYS A 34 17.69 -2.66 10.84
CA LYS A 34 17.78 -4.04 11.33
C LYS A 34 16.53 -4.85 11.01
N LEU A 35 15.33 -4.28 11.21
CA LEU A 35 14.06 -4.93 10.87
C LEU A 35 13.91 -5.14 9.36
N VAL A 36 14.26 -4.14 8.55
CA VAL A 36 14.27 -4.25 7.08
C VAL A 36 15.24 -5.35 6.64
N GLY A 37 16.43 -5.44 7.24
CA GLY A 37 17.38 -6.51 6.98
C GLY A 37 16.84 -7.89 7.34
N ALA A 38 16.17 -8.03 8.48
CA ALA A 38 15.55 -9.29 8.90
C ALA A 38 14.40 -9.72 7.97
N LEU A 39 13.52 -8.78 7.60
CA LEU A 39 12.43 -9.03 6.66
C LEU A 39 12.95 -9.38 5.27
N THR A 40 14.00 -8.71 4.81
CA THR A 40 14.63 -9.01 3.51
C THR A 40 15.19 -10.42 3.48
N LYS A 41 15.91 -10.85 4.53
CA LYS A 41 16.40 -12.23 4.66
C LYS A 41 15.27 -13.25 4.65
N ARG A 42 14.16 -12.97 5.36
CA ARG A 42 13.00 -13.87 5.37
C ARG A 42 12.33 -13.96 3.99
N LEU A 43 12.26 -12.86 3.26
CA LEU A 43 11.74 -12.84 1.88
C LEU A 43 12.66 -13.60 0.91
N GLU A 44 13.98 -13.47 1.06
CA GLU A 44 14.96 -14.23 0.27
C GLU A 44 14.82 -15.74 0.54
N GLN A 45 14.70 -16.15 1.80
CA GLN A 45 14.45 -17.54 2.17
C GLN A 45 13.12 -18.08 1.60
N ALA A 46 12.05 -17.29 1.68
CA ALA A 46 10.75 -17.68 1.11
C ALA A 46 10.81 -17.78 -0.43
N ALA A 47 11.51 -16.85 -1.08
CA ALA A 47 11.73 -16.88 -2.53
C ALA A 47 12.58 -18.09 -2.94
N GLU A 48 13.62 -18.43 -2.18
CA GLU A 48 14.47 -19.61 -2.43
C GLU A 48 13.71 -20.92 -2.16
N GLN A 49 12.83 -20.96 -1.17
CA GLN A 49 11.93 -22.10 -0.94
C GLN A 49 10.97 -22.29 -2.13
N LEU A 50 10.38 -21.19 -2.63
CA LEU A 50 9.46 -21.24 -3.77
C LEU A 50 10.18 -21.61 -5.07
N ASP A 51 11.37 -21.04 -5.32
CA ASP A 51 12.25 -21.44 -6.43
C ASP A 51 12.67 -22.90 -6.31
N ARG A 52 12.99 -23.37 -5.10
CA ARG A 52 13.28 -24.80 -4.87
C ARG A 52 12.07 -25.65 -5.20
N ILE A 53 10.86 -25.33 -4.76
CA ILE A 53 9.62 -26.06 -5.09
C ILE A 53 9.36 -26.08 -6.59
N HIS A 54 9.59 -24.94 -7.27
CA HIS A 54 9.41 -24.82 -8.72
C HIS A 54 10.48 -25.62 -9.49
N ARG A 55 11.74 -25.63 -9.03
CA ARG A 55 12.85 -26.38 -9.65
C ARG A 55 12.81 -27.88 -9.35
N THR A 56 12.43 -28.29 -8.15
CA THR A 56 12.25 -29.70 -7.80
C THR A 56 10.97 -30.28 -8.39
N GLY A 57 10.11 -29.45 -8.96
CA GLY A 57 8.96 -29.86 -9.76
C GLY A 57 7.79 -30.29 -8.90
N GLY A 58 7.29 -29.40 -8.03
CA GLY A 58 6.01 -29.57 -7.34
C GLY A 58 4.86 -29.96 -8.29
N ASP A 59 4.92 -29.57 -9.55
CA ASP A 59 3.95 -29.95 -10.60
C ASP A 59 4.08 -31.38 -11.13
N LYS A 60 5.21 -32.07 -10.91
CA LYS A 60 5.35 -33.48 -11.33
C LYS A 60 4.79 -34.47 -10.32
N ALA A 61 4.62 -34.08 -9.06
CA ALA A 61 4.04 -34.93 -8.03
C ALA A 61 2.53 -35.18 -8.22
N LEU A 62 1.82 -34.31 -8.95
CA LEU A 62 0.38 -34.51 -9.22
C LEU A 62 0.07 -35.51 -10.33
N ARG A 63 1.04 -36.00 -11.12
CA ARG A 63 0.79 -36.89 -12.27
C ARG A 63 1.24 -38.34 -12.11
N THR A 64 1.80 -38.74 -10.97
CA THR A 64 2.14 -40.15 -10.71
C THR A 64 1.51 -40.66 -9.42
N ASN A 65 0.37 -41.35 -9.57
CA ASN A 65 -0.27 -42.30 -8.66
C ASN A 65 0.47 -42.61 -7.33
N ALA A 66 -0.06 -42.09 -6.22
CA ALA A 66 -0.35 -42.79 -4.96
C ALA A 66 -0.47 -41.77 -3.82
N GLY A 67 -1.70 -41.48 -3.39
CA GLY A 67 -2.05 -40.43 -2.44
C GLY A 67 -1.37 -40.54 -1.06
N GLY A 68 -0.26 -39.83 -0.90
CA GLY A 68 0.34 -39.51 0.38
C GLY A 68 1.10 -38.21 0.24
N PHE A 69 0.70 -37.18 1.01
CA PHE A 69 1.53 -36.00 1.19
C PHE A 69 2.90 -36.44 1.73
N PRO A 70 4.02 -35.89 1.25
CA PRO A 70 5.32 -36.24 1.78
C PRO A 70 5.33 -35.94 3.30
N PRO A 71 5.81 -36.89 4.14
CA PRO A 71 5.72 -36.77 5.59
C PRO A 71 6.46 -35.52 6.11
N GLU A 72 7.46 -35.06 5.38
CA GLU A 72 8.20 -33.83 5.65
C GLU A 72 7.31 -32.58 5.59
N LEU A 73 6.41 -32.47 4.59
CA LEU A 73 5.44 -31.37 4.54
C LEU A 73 4.42 -31.45 5.67
N VAL A 74 4.04 -32.66 6.09
CA VAL A 74 3.09 -32.85 7.18
C VAL A 74 3.71 -32.42 8.51
N ASP A 75 5.01 -32.66 8.71
CA ASP A 75 5.72 -32.25 9.90
C ASP A 75 6.05 -30.75 9.90
N GLU A 76 6.36 -30.17 8.75
CA GLU A 76 6.45 -28.70 8.58
C GLU A 76 5.10 -28.02 8.83
N GLN A 77 4.00 -28.57 8.31
CA GLN A 77 2.65 -28.05 8.56
C GLN A 77 2.28 -28.14 10.04
N LYS A 78 2.64 -29.22 10.74
CA LYS A 78 2.44 -29.31 12.19
C LYS A 78 3.26 -28.27 12.95
N SER A 79 4.53 -28.09 12.60
CA SER A 79 5.40 -27.09 13.21
C SER A 79 4.84 -25.68 13.01
N LEU A 80 4.35 -25.37 11.81
CA LEU A 80 3.77 -24.06 11.50
C LEU A 80 2.46 -23.83 12.26
N VAL A 81 1.64 -24.87 12.42
CA VAL A 81 0.43 -24.80 13.26
C VAL A 81 0.78 -24.59 14.72
N GLU A 82 1.83 -25.26 15.22
CA GLU A 82 2.33 -25.08 16.60
C GLU A 82 2.90 -23.67 16.82
N ASP A 83 3.66 -23.15 15.86
CA ASP A 83 4.19 -21.77 15.89
C ASP A 83 3.08 -20.72 15.83
N LEU A 84 2.07 -20.92 14.98
CA LEU A 84 0.90 -20.04 14.91
C LEU A 84 0.11 -20.07 16.21
N GLN A 85 -0.06 -21.25 16.80
CA GLN A 85 -0.77 -21.39 18.07
C GLN A 85 0.00 -20.72 19.21
N SER A 86 1.32 -20.89 19.26
CA SER A 86 2.20 -20.18 20.21
C SER A 86 2.15 -18.66 20.01
N ALA A 87 2.11 -18.17 18.76
CA ALA A 87 1.98 -16.74 18.48
C ALA A 87 0.61 -16.18 18.91
N VAL A 88 -0.46 -16.95 18.74
CA VAL A 88 -1.81 -16.58 19.22
C VAL A 88 -1.83 -16.56 20.75
N ASP A 89 -1.27 -17.56 21.42
CA ASP A 89 -1.17 -17.61 22.88
C ASP A 89 -0.37 -16.42 23.41
N GLN A 90 0.79 -16.10 22.80
CA GLN A 90 1.58 -14.92 23.13
C GLN A 90 0.80 -13.62 22.92
N TRP A 91 -0.01 -13.51 21.86
CA TRP A 91 -0.84 -12.34 21.60
C TRP A 91 -2.01 -12.21 22.59
N MET A 92 -2.61 -13.33 22.97
CA MET A 92 -3.63 -13.39 24.02
C MET A 92 -3.04 -13.01 25.39
N ASP A 93 -1.84 -13.48 25.70
CA ASP A 93 -1.11 -13.17 26.93
C ASP A 93 -0.64 -11.70 26.97
N ALA A 94 -0.27 -11.13 25.82
CA ALA A 94 0.08 -9.72 25.71
C ALA A 94 -1.07 -8.77 26.05
N GLN A 95 -2.32 -9.29 26.15
CA GLN A 95 -3.54 -8.57 26.50
C GLN A 95 -3.56 -7.13 25.95
N PRO A 96 -3.52 -6.94 24.62
CA PRO A 96 -3.45 -5.61 24.01
C PRO A 96 -4.64 -4.72 24.39
N THR A 97 -5.78 -5.31 24.75
CA THR A 97 -6.95 -4.59 25.28
C THR A 97 -6.68 -3.97 26.66
N ALA A 98 -5.92 -4.66 27.53
CA ALA A 98 -5.56 -4.12 28.84
C ALA A 98 -4.55 -2.96 28.72
N THR A 99 -3.62 -3.04 27.77
CA THR A 99 -2.70 -1.93 27.49
C THR A 99 -3.42 -0.76 26.82
N LEU A 100 -4.37 -1.02 25.92
CA LEU A 100 -5.20 0.01 25.29
C LEU A 100 -6.07 0.75 26.31
N THR A 101 -6.80 0.04 27.18
CA THR A 101 -7.62 0.66 28.23
C THR A 101 -6.78 1.49 29.21
N ARG A 102 -5.54 1.05 29.50
CA ARG A 102 -4.57 1.86 30.27
C ARG A 102 -4.17 3.13 29.53
N ILE A 103 -3.90 3.06 28.22
CA ILE A 103 -3.57 4.23 27.40
C ILE A 103 -4.77 5.19 27.34
N GLU A 104 -5.99 4.69 27.16
CA GLU A 104 -7.20 5.51 27.18
C GLU A 104 -7.40 6.23 28.52
N MET A 105 -7.16 5.52 29.64
CA MET A 105 -7.18 6.13 30.97
C MET A 105 -6.12 7.24 31.11
N GLN A 106 -4.90 7.01 30.63
CA GLN A 106 -3.85 8.05 30.64
C GLN A 106 -4.20 9.24 29.75
N ILE A 107 -4.80 9.02 28.58
CA ILE A 107 -5.24 10.10 27.69
C ILE A 107 -6.35 10.93 28.34
N THR A 108 -7.30 10.29 29.03
CA THR A 108 -8.35 11.01 29.75
C THR A 108 -7.79 11.80 30.92
N GLU A 109 -6.83 11.26 31.68
CA GLU A 109 -6.11 11.98 32.73
C GLU A 109 -5.30 13.18 32.20
N LEU A 110 -4.60 13.01 31.08
CA LEU A 110 -3.90 14.12 30.43
C LEU A 110 -4.90 15.20 29.96
N ARG A 111 -6.05 14.80 29.42
CA ARG A 111 -7.11 15.75 29.06
C ARG A 111 -7.66 16.49 30.27
N THR A 112 -7.86 15.82 31.41
CA THR A 112 -8.34 16.50 32.63
C THR A 112 -7.27 17.42 33.22
N LEU A 113 -5.99 17.04 33.20
CA LEU A 113 -4.89 17.89 33.61
C LEU A 113 -4.75 19.13 32.71
N VAL A 114 -4.90 18.99 31.40
CA VAL A 114 -4.88 20.12 30.46
C VAL A 114 -6.11 21.01 30.65
N ALA A 115 -7.31 20.44 30.80
CA ALA A 115 -8.54 21.21 31.01
C ALA A 115 -8.53 21.95 32.36
N SER A 116 -8.01 21.30 33.41
CA SER A 116 -7.83 21.88 34.76
C SER A 116 -6.73 22.95 34.75
N GLY A 117 -5.60 22.69 34.10
CA GLY A 117 -4.48 23.63 33.95
C GLY A 117 -4.79 24.84 33.08
N ALA A 118 -5.67 24.70 32.08
CA ALA A 118 -6.11 25.80 31.22
C ALA A 118 -6.99 26.82 31.96
N SER A 119 -7.54 26.49 33.14
CA SER A 119 -8.32 27.43 33.97
C SER A 119 -7.48 28.19 35.01
N GLY A 120 -6.16 27.99 35.09
CA GLY A 120 -5.29 28.62 36.09
C GLY A 120 -4.12 29.37 35.47
N THR A 121 -4.27 30.66 35.19
CA THR A 121 -3.13 31.55 34.91
C THR A 121 -2.44 31.95 36.21
N ALA A 122 -1.32 31.30 36.58
CA ALA A 122 -0.16 31.90 37.24
C ALA A 122 1.01 30.90 37.49
N VAL A 123 2.14 31.18 36.83
CA VAL A 123 3.56 30.87 37.09
C VAL A 123 3.94 30.13 38.39
N GLY A 124 4.78 29.09 38.29
CA GLY A 124 5.78 28.76 39.34
C GLY A 124 6.18 27.28 39.52
N THR A 125 7.37 26.93 39.03
CA THR A 125 8.39 25.97 39.54
C THR A 125 8.03 24.95 40.63
N LEU A 126 8.32 23.66 40.37
CA LEU A 126 8.84 22.60 41.29
C LEU A 126 9.07 21.33 40.44
N VAL A 127 10.29 20.96 40.04
CA VAL A 127 11.31 20.17 40.78
C VAL A 127 10.78 18.86 41.40
N GLY A 128 11.03 17.76 40.69
CA GLY A 128 11.70 16.53 41.17
C GLY A 128 11.08 15.67 42.29
N ALA A 129 10.75 14.41 41.97
CA ALA A 129 11.18 13.20 42.68
C ALA A 129 10.75 11.94 41.91
N VAL A 130 11.68 11.18 41.31
CA VAL A 130 12.38 9.96 41.80
C VAL A 130 11.50 8.69 41.95
N GLY A 131 11.90 7.64 41.23
CA GLY A 131 11.55 6.22 41.44
C GLY A 131 11.66 5.44 40.11
N ALA A 132 12.84 5.04 39.63
CA ALA A 132 13.73 3.95 40.08
C ALA A 132 13.19 2.53 39.79
N GLU A 133 14.08 1.67 39.28
CA GLU A 133 13.95 0.24 38.90
C GLU A 133 13.43 0.06 37.44
N HIS A 134 14.10 -0.64 36.52
CA HIS A 134 14.90 -1.86 36.63
C HIS A 134 15.81 -2.01 35.39
N LEU A 135 17.11 -2.22 35.60
CA LEU A 135 18.09 -2.67 34.59
C LEU A 135 17.95 -4.19 34.39
N PRO A 136 18.28 -4.70 33.20
CA PRO A 136 19.28 -5.76 33.19
C PRO A 136 20.37 -5.57 32.12
N ALA A 137 21.61 -5.59 32.64
CA ALA A 137 22.82 -6.23 32.14
C ALA A 137 23.03 -6.36 30.61
N GLU A 138 23.94 -5.53 30.10
CA GLU A 138 24.80 -5.86 28.96
C GLU A 138 25.78 -6.99 29.32
N GLN A 139 25.92 -7.95 28.41
CA GLN A 139 27.04 -8.89 28.32
C GLN A 139 27.79 -8.63 27.01
N SER A 140 29.12 -8.54 27.11
CA SER A 140 30.14 -8.65 26.04
C SER A 140 29.76 -9.70 24.98
N ASP A 141 30.16 -9.62 23.70
CA ASP A 141 31.55 -9.68 23.24
C ASP A 141 31.61 -9.71 21.68
N ALA A 142 32.79 -9.41 21.15
CA ALA A 142 33.36 -9.81 19.85
C ALA A 142 32.90 -9.16 18.51
N ALA A 143 33.85 -8.42 17.93
CA ALA A 143 34.04 -8.10 16.52
C ALA A 143 34.70 -9.28 15.74
N PRO A 144 35.24 -9.10 14.51
CA PRO A 144 34.59 -8.81 13.22
C PRO A 144 35.04 -9.79 12.09
N GLU A 145 34.21 -10.13 11.09
CA GLU A 145 34.73 -10.77 9.85
C GLU A 145 33.96 -10.34 8.57
N GLN A 146 34.69 -9.70 7.65
CA GLN A 146 34.51 -9.75 6.18
C GLN A 146 35.27 -10.98 5.61
N PRO A 147 35.30 -11.30 4.29
CA PRO A 147 34.58 -10.83 3.08
C PRO A 147 33.88 -12.03 2.37
N VAL A 148 33.23 -11.91 1.20
CA VAL A 148 33.77 -12.29 -0.14
C VAL A 148 32.67 -12.10 -1.21
N ALA A 149 32.98 -11.36 -2.29
CA ALA A 149 32.29 -11.42 -3.59
C ALA A 149 32.93 -12.53 -4.45
N PRO A 150 32.29 -13.18 -5.45
CA PRO A 150 31.80 -12.58 -6.71
C PRO A 150 30.45 -13.24 -7.17
N ASN A 151 29.78 -12.99 -8.28
CA ASN A 151 30.21 -12.74 -9.65
C ASN A 151 29.01 -12.33 -10.52
N ALA A 152 29.28 -11.55 -11.55
CA ALA A 152 28.33 -11.10 -12.56
C ALA A 152 28.01 -12.19 -13.59
N SER A 153 26.73 -12.29 -14.00
CA SER A 153 26.30 -12.64 -15.36
C SER A 153 24.77 -12.78 -15.40
N GLY A 154 24.06 -11.78 -15.93
CA GLY A 154 22.62 -11.82 -16.12
C GLY A 154 22.15 -10.79 -17.14
N GLU A 155 22.11 -11.18 -18.41
CA GLU A 155 21.48 -10.38 -19.47
C GLU A 155 20.66 -11.22 -20.49
N GLU A 156 20.50 -12.54 -20.33
CA GLU A 156 19.77 -13.37 -21.31
C GLU A 156 18.43 -13.97 -20.82
N GLN A 157 18.02 -13.75 -19.56
CA GLN A 157 16.81 -14.38 -18.99
C GLN A 157 15.51 -13.57 -19.15
N ASP A 158 15.58 -12.29 -19.53
CA ASP A 158 14.38 -11.44 -19.61
C ASP A 158 13.57 -11.59 -20.91
N LEU A 159 14.14 -12.22 -21.95
CA LEU A 159 13.45 -12.42 -23.23
C LEU A 159 12.56 -13.68 -23.23
N THR A 160 12.92 -14.72 -22.46
CA THR A 160 12.17 -15.98 -22.37
C THR A 160 10.96 -15.90 -21.43
N SER A 161 10.99 -15.00 -20.44
CA SER A 161 9.89 -14.80 -19.49
C SER A 161 8.67 -14.13 -20.14
N TRP A 162 8.89 -13.25 -21.12
CA TRP A 162 7.81 -12.59 -21.87
C TRP A 162 7.15 -13.49 -22.91
N GLU A 163 7.92 -14.36 -23.57
CA GLU A 163 7.37 -15.37 -24.50
C GLU A 163 6.53 -16.42 -23.76
N ALA A 164 6.95 -16.85 -22.56
CA ALA A 164 6.19 -17.80 -21.75
C ALA A 164 4.84 -17.23 -21.29
N LEU A 165 4.80 -15.92 -20.96
CA LEU A 165 3.57 -15.26 -20.50
C LEU A 165 2.58 -15.02 -21.64
N LYS A 166 3.07 -14.71 -22.86
CA LYS A 166 2.24 -14.67 -24.07
C LYS A 166 1.63 -16.03 -24.41
N ALA A 167 2.37 -17.11 -24.25
CA ALA A 167 1.88 -18.46 -24.51
C ALA A 167 0.75 -18.87 -23.55
N ASN A 168 0.81 -18.44 -22.29
CA ASN A 168 -0.22 -18.77 -21.29
C ASN A 168 -1.55 -18.04 -21.54
N ILE A 169 -1.50 -16.77 -21.97
CA ILE A 169 -2.71 -15.99 -22.27
C ILE A 169 -3.41 -16.48 -23.55
N LEU A 170 -2.64 -16.96 -24.53
CA LEU A 170 -3.19 -17.52 -25.77
C LEU A 170 -3.74 -18.94 -25.62
N SER A 171 -3.40 -19.64 -24.53
CA SER A 171 -3.76 -21.05 -24.35
C SER A 171 -5.10 -21.29 -23.66
N GLY A 172 -5.80 -20.24 -23.19
CA GLY A 172 -7.24 -20.24 -22.96
C GLY A 172 -7.82 -21.50 -22.28
N GLU A 173 -7.25 -21.96 -21.16
CA GLU A 173 -7.77 -23.09 -20.40
C GLU A 173 -8.66 -22.59 -19.24
N GLU A 174 -9.96 -22.62 -19.46
CA GLU A 174 -11.00 -22.41 -18.45
C GLU A 174 -11.23 -23.70 -17.63
N GLY A 175 -11.19 -23.58 -16.29
CA GLY A 175 -12.07 -24.28 -15.35
C GLY A 175 -11.77 -25.72 -14.90
N ALA A 176 -11.70 -25.92 -13.57
CA ALA A 176 -12.20 -27.09 -12.80
C ALA A 176 -11.83 -26.89 -11.30
N THR A 177 -12.73 -26.51 -10.38
CA THR A 177 -13.73 -27.28 -9.60
C THR A 177 -13.19 -28.36 -8.64
N LEU A 178 -13.75 -28.36 -7.40
CA LEU A 178 -13.76 -29.40 -6.33
C LEU A 178 -12.49 -29.44 -5.45
N ALA A 179 -12.50 -29.66 -4.13
CA ALA A 179 -13.44 -30.29 -3.20
C ALA A 179 -13.11 -29.83 -1.75
N ASP A 180 -14.11 -29.59 -0.88
CA ASP A 180 -14.55 -30.48 0.23
C ASP A 180 -13.50 -30.75 1.34
N VAL A 181 -13.62 -30.05 2.48
CA VAL A 181 -12.93 -30.34 3.75
C VAL A 181 -13.88 -30.04 4.92
N PRO A 182 -14.00 -30.95 5.92
CA PRO A 182 -15.10 -30.97 6.89
C PRO A 182 -14.93 -30.01 8.08
N ALA A 183 -16.08 -29.62 8.63
CA ALA A 183 -16.28 -28.73 9.77
C ALA A 183 -15.76 -29.24 11.13
N PRO A 184 -15.45 -28.33 12.09
CA PRO A 184 -15.47 -28.59 13.52
C PRO A 184 -16.62 -27.87 14.28
N PRO A 185 -16.95 -28.29 15.52
CA PRO A 185 -18.25 -28.07 16.20
C PRO A 185 -18.39 -26.72 16.95
N PRO A 186 -19.62 -26.37 17.42
CA PRO A 186 -19.98 -25.02 17.86
C PRO A 186 -19.77 -24.81 19.36
N GLN A 187 -19.46 -23.58 19.79
CA GLN A 187 -19.67 -23.08 21.16
C GLN A 187 -19.56 -21.54 21.23
N PRO A 188 -20.15 -20.88 22.24
CA PRO A 188 -21.31 -20.01 22.06
C PRO A 188 -20.97 -18.51 22.15
N ALA A 189 -21.69 -17.72 21.36
CA ALA A 189 -21.67 -16.26 21.43
C ALA A 189 -22.34 -15.78 22.72
N ALA A 190 -21.60 -15.02 23.52
CA ALA A 190 -22.16 -14.18 24.57
C ALA A 190 -22.82 -12.96 23.93
N GLU A 191 -24.07 -12.71 24.31
CA GLU A 191 -24.81 -11.50 24.03
C GLU A 191 -24.10 -10.30 24.67
N THR A 192 -23.92 -9.22 23.90
CA THR A 192 -23.87 -7.88 24.50
C THR A 192 -24.51 -6.88 23.55
N GLN A 193 -25.76 -6.55 23.89
CA GLN A 193 -26.43 -5.31 23.50
C GLN A 193 -25.64 -4.12 24.04
N GLN A 194 -25.34 -3.10 23.23
CA GLN A 194 -25.59 -1.71 23.61
C GLN A 194 -25.34 -0.71 22.47
N ASP A 195 -26.42 0.02 22.18
CA ASP A 195 -26.54 1.45 21.91
C ASP A 195 -25.51 2.16 21.03
N ALA A 196 -26.01 2.52 19.84
CA ALA A 196 -25.54 3.62 19.02
C ALA A 196 -25.80 4.98 19.70
N PRO A 197 -24.97 5.98 19.37
CA PRO A 197 -25.52 7.29 19.05
C PRO A 197 -25.04 7.80 17.68
N ASP A 198 -26.03 8.22 16.90
CA ASP A 198 -26.04 9.24 15.85
C ASP A 198 -24.77 9.48 15.02
N ALA A 199 -24.77 8.91 13.81
CA ALA A 199 -24.06 9.45 12.66
C ALA A 199 -25.07 9.78 11.54
N PRO A 200 -24.95 10.94 10.87
CA PRO A 200 -25.97 11.48 9.97
C PRO A 200 -26.10 10.64 8.70
N SER A 201 -27.35 10.29 8.38
CA SER A 201 -27.74 9.64 7.14
C SER A 201 -27.40 10.53 5.92
N LEU A 202 -26.57 9.98 5.03
CA LEU A 202 -26.40 10.49 3.68
C LEU A 202 -27.74 10.38 2.92
N PRO A 203 -28.11 11.37 2.09
CA PRO A 203 -29.38 11.34 1.39
C PRO A 203 -29.36 10.24 0.30
N THR A 204 -30.10 9.16 0.53
CA THR A 204 -30.55 8.24 -0.51
C THR A 204 -31.42 9.05 -1.48
N THR A 205 -30.79 9.57 -2.54
CA THR A 205 -31.50 10.23 -3.63
C THR A 205 -32.10 9.13 -4.50
N THR A 206 -33.34 8.74 -4.17
CA THR A 206 -34.18 7.91 -5.04
C THR A 206 -34.50 8.72 -6.29
N ILE A 207 -33.73 8.54 -7.36
CA ILE A 207 -33.97 9.19 -8.65
C ILE A 207 -35.23 8.55 -9.28
N ALA A 208 -36.32 9.31 -9.30
CA ALA A 208 -37.59 8.93 -9.89
C ALA A 208 -37.49 8.69 -11.42
N LEU A 209 -38.40 7.86 -11.93
CA LEU A 209 -38.43 7.25 -13.26
C LEU A 209 -38.59 8.23 -14.46
N THR A 210 -38.51 9.54 -14.26
CA THR A 210 -38.79 10.57 -15.29
C THR A 210 -37.56 11.31 -15.83
N ASP A 211 -36.38 11.18 -15.22
CA ASP A 211 -35.16 11.87 -15.66
C ASP A 211 -34.21 10.95 -16.44
N ILE A 212 -34.72 10.21 -17.43
CA ILE A 212 -33.83 9.67 -18.47
C ILE A 212 -33.79 10.71 -19.60
N PRO A 213 -32.70 11.49 -19.74
CA PRO A 213 -32.56 12.37 -20.89
C PRO A 213 -32.72 11.57 -22.18
N GLU A 214 -33.53 12.09 -23.11
CA GLU A 214 -33.74 11.49 -24.43
C GLU A 214 -32.39 11.21 -25.10
N LEU A 215 -32.29 10.07 -25.78
CA LEU A 215 -31.04 9.65 -26.41
C LEU A 215 -30.67 10.71 -27.45
N PRO A 216 -29.46 11.31 -27.39
CA PRO A 216 -29.01 12.18 -28.46
C PRO A 216 -28.99 11.40 -29.78
N GLU A 217 -29.28 12.07 -30.88
CA GLU A 217 -29.25 11.45 -32.21
C GLU A 217 -27.89 10.81 -32.46
N THR A 218 -27.90 9.60 -33.03
CA THR A 218 -26.68 8.86 -33.34
C THR A 218 -25.83 9.70 -34.30
N PRO A 219 -24.52 9.90 -34.01
CA PRO A 219 -23.64 10.68 -34.87
C PRO A 219 -23.68 10.15 -36.32
N PRO A 220 -23.75 11.03 -37.33
CA PRO A 220 -23.82 10.60 -38.74
C PRO A 220 -22.55 9.84 -39.17
N GLU A 221 -22.71 8.96 -40.15
CA GLU A 221 -21.58 8.27 -40.78
C GLU A 221 -20.75 9.27 -41.58
N ILE A 222 -19.43 9.24 -41.40
CA ILE A 222 -18.49 10.09 -42.12
C ILE A 222 -17.72 9.23 -43.11
N ASP A 223 -17.67 9.72 -44.34
CA ASP A 223 -16.88 9.12 -45.41
C ASP A 223 -15.40 9.40 -45.19
N LEU A 224 -14.64 8.35 -44.84
CA LEU A 224 -13.23 8.44 -44.49
C LEU A 224 -12.35 8.85 -45.68
N ASP A 225 -12.82 8.64 -46.90
CA ASP A 225 -12.04 8.88 -48.12
C ASP A 225 -12.09 10.36 -48.55
N THR A 226 -13.07 11.12 -48.06
CA THR A 226 -13.31 12.51 -48.47
C THR A 226 -13.24 13.52 -47.33
N ALA A 227 -13.25 13.07 -46.08
CA ALA A 227 -13.25 13.93 -44.89
C ALA A 227 -11.91 14.61 -44.62
N GLN A 228 -11.97 15.87 -44.17
CA GLN A 228 -10.79 16.61 -43.71
C GLN A 228 -10.38 16.18 -42.29
N VAL A 229 -9.10 16.39 -41.93
CA VAL A 229 -8.55 16.00 -40.62
C VAL A 229 -9.34 16.61 -39.44
N ASP A 230 -9.77 17.87 -39.57
CA ASP A 230 -10.55 18.56 -38.54
C ASP A 230 -11.98 18.00 -38.42
N GLU A 231 -12.57 17.54 -39.53
CA GLU A 231 -13.88 16.88 -39.55
C GLU A 231 -13.80 15.52 -38.85
N LEU A 232 -12.74 14.75 -39.12
CA LEU A 232 -12.48 13.47 -38.44
C LEU A 232 -12.28 13.66 -36.93
N ARG A 233 -11.55 14.70 -36.50
CA ARG A 233 -11.35 15.01 -35.08
C ARG A 233 -12.67 15.32 -34.39
N THR A 234 -13.46 16.20 -34.99
CA THR A 234 -14.77 16.60 -34.47
C THR A 234 -15.71 15.39 -34.37
N ALA A 235 -15.64 14.47 -35.34
CA ALA A 235 -16.43 13.25 -35.36
C ALA A 235 -16.08 12.28 -34.24
N VAL A 236 -14.77 12.13 -33.95
CA VAL A 236 -14.30 11.31 -32.85
C VAL A 236 -14.81 11.89 -31.53
N GLU A 237 -14.67 13.20 -31.32
CA GLU A 237 -15.17 13.88 -30.11
C GLU A 237 -16.69 13.70 -29.94
N GLN A 238 -17.46 13.83 -31.03
CA GLN A 238 -18.91 13.60 -31.01
C GLN A 238 -19.28 12.15 -30.70
N ARG A 239 -18.55 11.18 -31.26
CA ARG A 239 -18.74 9.75 -30.97
C ARG A 239 -18.36 9.40 -29.55
N ASP A 240 -17.27 9.94 -29.02
CA ASP A 240 -16.83 9.73 -27.65
C ASP A 240 -17.85 10.30 -26.64
N ALA A 241 -18.36 11.50 -26.92
CA ALA A 241 -19.44 12.09 -26.14
C ALA A 241 -20.71 11.21 -26.18
N TYR A 242 -21.09 10.71 -27.36
CA TYR A 242 -22.23 9.79 -27.51
C TYR A 242 -22.01 8.49 -26.72
N ILE A 243 -20.86 7.84 -26.87
CA ILE A 243 -20.50 6.61 -26.14
C ILE A 243 -20.58 6.85 -24.62
N ALA A 244 -20.05 7.97 -24.13
CA ALA A 244 -20.12 8.32 -22.71
C ALA A 244 -21.58 8.44 -22.22
N THR A 245 -22.48 9.03 -23.01
CA THR A 245 -23.91 9.11 -22.66
C THR A 245 -24.57 7.73 -22.66
N VAL A 246 -24.26 6.87 -23.63
CA VAL A 246 -24.79 5.50 -23.72
C VAL A 246 -24.32 4.67 -22.53
N ILE A 247 -23.02 4.71 -22.19
CA ILE A 247 -22.46 4.02 -21.03
C ILE A 247 -23.13 4.49 -19.74
N LYS A 248 -23.29 5.81 -19.55
CA LYS A 248 -23.96 6.37 -18.37
C LYS A 248 -25.39 5.85 -18.26
N ARG A 249 -26.13 5.80 -19.37
CA ARG A 249 -27.50 5.27 -19.39
C ARG A 249 -27.54 3.77 -19.12
N LEU A 250 -26.63 3.01 -19.69
CA LEU A 250 -26.52 1.57 -19.48
C LEU A 250 -26.29 1.28 -17.99
N ARG A 251 -25.36 1.99 -17.34
CA ARG A 251 -25.15 1.90 -15.89
C ARG A 251 -26.40 2.26 -15.07
N VAL A 252 -27.14 3.30 -15.47
CA VAL A 252 -28.41 3.65 -14.81
C VAL A 252 -29.47 2.57 -15.01
N ALA A 253 -29.54 1.97 -16.19
CA ALA A 253 -30.46 0.88 -16.50
C ALA A 253 -30.10 -0.40 -15.73
N GLU A 254 -28.82 -0.75 -15.64
CA GLU A 254 -28.30 -1.86 -14.84
C GLU A 254 -28.59 -1.65 -13.35
N ALA A 255 -28.33 -0.44 -12.83
CA ALA A 255 -28.65 -0.09 -11.46
C ALA A 255 -30.16 -0.23 -11.15
N ARG A 256 -31.04 -0.03 -12.15
CA ARG A 256 -32.49 -0.27 -12.02
C ARG A 256 -32.88 -1.75 -12.11
N HIS A 257 -32.08 -2.58 -12.78
CA HIS A 257 -32.32 -4.04 -12.84
C HIS A 257 -31.93 -4.74 -11.54
N VAL A 258 -31.14 -4.08 -10.70
CA VAL A 258 -30.99 -4.46 -9.29
C VAL A 258 -32.26 -4.01 -8.56
N GLN A 259 -33.35 -4.77 -8.72
CA GLN A 259 -34.52 -4.57 -7.86
C GLN A 259 -34.09 -4.80 -6.40
N PRO A 260 -34.55 -3.97 -5.45
CA PRO A 260 -34.38 -4.26 -4.04
C PRO A 260 -34.93 -5.66 -3.78
N VAL A 261 -34.11 -6.53 -3.21
CA VAL A 261 -34.56 -7.86 -2.82
C VAL A 261 -35.70 -7.67 -1.81
N ASP A 262 -36.89 -8.18 -2.14
CA ASP A 262 -38.01 -8.22 -1.20
C ASP A 262 -37.68 -9.24 -0.09
N TRP A 263 -36.99 -8.78 0.95
CA TRP A 263 -36.56 -9.61 2.08
C TRP A 263 -37.73 -10.31 2.80
N ASP A 264 -38.92 -9.71 2.75
CA ASP A 264 -40.14 -10.30 3.31
C ASP A 264 -40.54 -11.58 2.57
N ASN A 265 -40.39 -11.63 1.24
CA ASN A 265 -40.67 -12.82 0.43
C ASN A 265 -39.60 -13.91 0.61
N VAL A 266 -38.37 -13.53 0.97
CA VAL A 266 -37.29 -14.48 1.26
C VAL A 266 -37.53 -15.22 2.59
N GLN A 267 -38.23 -14.60 3.55
CA GLN A 267 -38.61 -15.25 4.81
C GLN A 267 -39.71 -16.31 4.67
N GLU A 268 -40.39 -16.41 3.52
CA GLU A 268 -41.36 -17.47 3.22
C GLU A 268 -40.80 -18.54 2.27
N ALA A 269 -39.56 -18.38 1.80
CA ALA A 269 -38.94 -19.33 0.88
C ALA A 269 -38.67 -20.69 1.55
N PRO A 270 -38.75 -21.81 0.80
CA PRO A 270 -38.36 -23.15 1.26
C PRO A 270 -36.96 -23.19 1.88
N ASP A 271 -36.78 -24.01 2.92
CA ASP A 271 -35.52 -24.11 3.66
C ASP A 271 -34.34 -24.51 2.78
N GLU A 272 -34.57 -25.32 1.74
CA GLU A 272 -33.56 -25.71 0.74
C GLU A 272 -32.99 -24.50 -0.01
N LEU A 273 -33.85 -23.54 -0.38
CA LEU A 273 -33.42 -22.32 -1.05
C LEU A 273 -32.69 -21.38 -0.09
N ARG A 274 -33.06 -21.35 1.20
CA ARG A 274 -32.33 -20.57 2.21
C ARG A 274 -30.93 -21.11 2.43
N SER A 275 -30.80 -22.43 2.57
CA SER A 275 -29.51 -23.10 2.69
C SER A 275 -28.62 -22.81 1.47
N CYS A 276 -29.20 -22.87 0.25
CA CYS A 276 -28.47 -22.52 -0.97
C CYS A 276 -28.07 -21.04 -1.02
N LEU A 277 -28.94 -20.13 -0.58
CA LEU A 277 -28.62 -18.70 -0.49
C LEU A 277 -27.56 -18.38 0.55
N GLU A 278 -27.58 -19.04 1.71
CA GLU A 278 -26.55 -18.91 2.74
C GLU A 278 -25.20 -19.43 2.25
N GLU A 279 -25.20 -20.57 1.55
CA GLU A 279 -24.00 -21.10 0.90
C GLU A 279 -23.46 -20.12 -0.13
N LEU A 280 -24.30 -19.63 -1.04
CA LEU A 280 -23.90 -18.67 -2.06
C LEU A 280 -23.46 -17.33 -1.45
N GLN A 281 -24.08 -16.88 -0.36
CA GLN A 281 -23.65 -15.72 0.41
C GLN A 281 -22.26 -15.95 1.02
N SER A 282 -22.00 -17.14 1.58
CA SER A 282 -20.69 -17.49 2.14
C SER A 282 -19.61 -17.54 1.06
N GLN A 283 -19.93 -18.10 -0.12
CA GLN A 283 -19.04 -18.14 -1.27
C GLN A 283 -18.73 -16.72 -1.77
N LEU A 284 -19.74 -15.86 -1.89
CA LEU A 284 -19.55 -14.46 -2.29
C LEU A 284 -18.74 -13.65 -1.29
N LYS A 285 -18.90 -13.91 0.02
CA LYS A 285 -18.08 -13.26 1.05
C LYS A 285 -16.62 -13.69 0.95
N GLU A 286 -16.36 -14.98 0.70
CA GLU A 286 -14.98 -15.46 0.55
C GLU A 286 -14.35 -14.94 -0.74
N THR A 287 -15.06 -14.95 -1.87
CA THR A 287 -14.53 -14.39 -3.13
C THR A 287 -14.28 -12.89 -3.02
N LEU A 288 -15.14 -12.16 -2.32
CA LEU A 288 -14.91 -10.75 -2.00
C LEU A 288 -13.66 -10.58 -1.14
N ARG A 289 -13.48 -11.39 -0.09
CA ARG A 289 -12.28 -11.34 0.77
C ARG A 289 -11.01 -11.60 -0.03
N VAL A 290 -11.02 -12.58 -0.92
CA VAL A 290 -9.89 -12.89 -1.81
C VAL A 290 -9.60 -11.71 -2.74
N ALA A 291 -10.63 -11.16 -3.40
CA ALA A 291 -10.48 -10.02 -4.29
C ALA A 291 -9.96 -8.77 -3.55
N GLU A 292 -10.39 -8.53 -2.32
CA GLU A 292 -9.86 -7.43 -1.49
C GLU A 292 -8.39 -7.60 -1.17
N VAL A 293 -7.96 -8.82 -0.84
CA VAL A 293 -6.55 -9.14 -0.60
C VAL A 293 -5.71 -8.96 -1.86
N GLU A 294 -6.18 -9.45 -3.01
CA GLU A 294 -5.51 -9.26 -4.30
C GLU A 294 -5.36 -7.78 -4.65
N LEU A 295 -6.43 -7.00 -4.45
CA LEU A 295 -6.42 -5.57 -4.72
C LEU A 295 -5.48 -4.82 -3.74
N ALA A 296 -5.41 -5.24 -2.47
CA ALA A 296 -4.43 -4.72 -1.52
C ALA A 296 -2.98 -5.03 -1.94
N ILE A 297 -2.72 -6.23 -2.47
CA ILE A 297 -1.41 -6.61 -3.00
C ILE A 297 -1.06 -5.76 -4.23
N GLU A 298 -1.99 -5.57 -5.16
CA GLU A 298 -1.75 -4.74 -6.34
C GLU A 298 -1.55 -3.26 -5.99
N ARG A 299 -2.32 -2.72 -5.03
CA ARG A 299 -2.08 -1.37 -4.49
C ARG A 299 -0.70 -1.25 -3.85
N ALA A 300 -0.28 -2.24 -3.08
CA ALA A 300 1.04 -2.25 -2.47
C ALA A 300 2.16 -2.33 -3.54
N ARG A 301 1.96 -3.15 -4.58
CA ARG A 301 2.88 -3.27 -5.71
C ARG A 301 2.99 -1.96 -6.50
N LEU A 302 1.86 -1.32 -6.78
CA LEU A 302 1.82 0.00 -7.42
C LEU A 302 2.51 1.05 -6.55
N GLY A 303 2.24 1.08 -5.24
CA GLY A 303 2.90 2.01 -4.33
C GLY A 303 4.43 1.84 -4.29
N ARG A 304 4.94 0.61 -4.38
CA ARG A 304 6.39 0.36 -4.51
C ARG A 304 6.94 0.91 -5.83
N LYS A 305 6.30 0.59 -6.96
CA LYS A 305 6.71 1.09 -8.27
C LYS A 305 6.66 2.62 -8.35
N GLU A 306 5.64 3.25 -7.77
CA GLU A 306 5.53 4.70 -7.66
C GLU A 306 6.67 5.28 -6.81
N SER A 307 7.03 4.63 -5.70
CA SER A 307 8.17 5.06 -4.88
C SER A 307 9.52 4.90 -5.59
N GLU A 308 9.71 3.82 -6.37
CA GLU A 308 10.89 3.59 -7.19
C GLU A 308 11.01 4.62 -8.31
N LEU A 309 9.91 4.90 -9.01
CA LEU A 309 9.86 5.95 -10.04
C LEU A 309 10.19 7.31 -9.44
N ARG A 310 9.64 7.63 -8.27
CA ARG A 310 9.95 8.89 -7.57
C ARG A 310 11.43 8.98 -7.17
N GLN A 311 12.02 7.91 -6.65
CA GLN A 311 13.46 7.88 -6.36
C GLN A 311 14.30 8.04 -7.63
N LEU A 312 13.88 7.42 -8.74
CA LEU A 312 14.54 7.56 -10.02
C LEU A 312 14.44 8.99 -10.54
N GLU A 313 13.25 9.61 -10.50
CA GLU A 313 13.03 11.01 -10.84
C GLU A 313 13.89 11.96 -9.99
N GLU A 314 13.94 11.76 -8.67
CA GLU A 314 14.79 12.53 -7.77
C GLU A 314 16.28 12.33 -8.09
N SER A 315 16.69 11.11 -8.43
CA SER A 315 18.08 10.81 -8.83
C SER A 315 18.45 11.45 -10.17
N VAL A 316 17.52 11.47 -11.13
CA VAL A 316 17.68 12.11 -12.44
C VAL A 316 17.74 13.62 -12.25
N HIS A 317 16.85 14.19 -11.43
CA HIS A 317 16.85 15.62 -11.10
C HIS A 317 18.17 16.02 -10.43
N LYS A 318 18.68 15.22 -9.49
CA LYS A 318 19.97 15.48 -8.84
C LYS A 318 21.13 15.43 -9.83
N LYS A 319 21.17 14.44 -10.72
CA LYS A 319 22.18 14.33 -11.78
C LYS A 319 22.08 15.47 -12.79
N MET A 320 20.86 15.88 -13.14
CA MET A 320 20.59 16.97 -14.07
C MET A 320 21.07 18.31 -13.49
N HIS A 321 20.81 18.57 -12.21
CA HIS A 321 21.37 19.71 -11.47
C HIS A 321 22.90 19.62 -11.36
N GLU A 322 23.47 18.44 -11.10
CA GLU A 322 24.93 18.24 -11.03
C GLU A 322 25.64 18.50 -12.36
N VAL A 323 25.02 18.12 -13.49
CA VAL A 323 25.53 18.37 -14.85
C VAL A 323 25.33 19.84 -15.28
N GLY A 324 24.73 20.68 -14.44
CA GLY A 324 24.44 22.09 -14.77
C GLY A 324 23.39 22.23 -15.89
N MET A 325 22.62 21.16 -16.12
CA MET A 325 21.40 21.17 -16.93
C MET A 325 20.21 21.49 -16.03
N ASP A 326 20.31 22.50 -15.18
CA ASP A 326 19.09 23.07 -14.61
C ASP A 326 18.31 23.67 -15.78
N VAL A 327 17.31 22.92 -16.24
CA VAL A 327 16.18 23.46 -16.97
C VAL A 327 15.47 24.33 -15.95
N GLU A 328 16.03 25.52 -15.70
CA GLU A 328 15.28 26.62 -15.12
C GLU A 328 14.03 26.74 -15.99
N ARG A 329 12.94 26.23 -15.42
CA ARG A 329 11.58 26.58 -15.80
C ARG A 329 11.51 28.08 -15.63
N ASN A 330 11.86 28.77 -16.70
CA ASN A 330 11.91 30.21 -16.82
C ASN A 330 10.46 30.74 -16.79
N ASP A 331 9.82 30.62 -15.62
CA ASP A 331 8.63 31.37 -15.23
C ASP A 331 9.08 32.78 -14.78
N HIS A 332 9.79 33.47 -15.66
CA HIS A 332 9.96 34.91 -15.60
C HIS A 332 9.41 35.52 -16.89
N ALA A 333 8.10 35.77 -16.85
CA ALA A 333 7.55 36.93 -17.50
C ALA A 333 8.14 38.19 -16.84
N SER A 334 9.12 38.82 -17.49
CA SER A 334 9.25 40.28 -17.63
C SER A 334 10.46 40.58 -18.51
N GLY A 335 10.20 41.29 -19.60
CA GLY A 335 11.14 41.45 -20.69
C GLY A 335 12.30 42.41 -20.41
N ASP A 336 13.30 42.32 -21.29
CA ASP A 336 13.95 43.50 -21.84
C ASP A 336 14.65 43.10 -23.16
N ASP A 337 14.49 43.94 -24.16
CA ASP A 337 15.18 43.89 -25.44
C ASP A 337 16.66 44.24 -25.22
N ARG A 338 17.60 43.28 -25.36
CA ARG A 338 18.88 43.47 -26.10
C ARG A 338 19.85 42.29 -25.96
N ALA A 339 20.15 41.71 -27.12
CA ALA A 339 21.49 41.33 -27.57
C ALA A 339 22.43 40.61 -26.60
N THR A 340 22.47 39.27 -26.66
CA THR A 340 23.73 38.53 -26.51
C THR A 340 23.75 37.27 -27.40
N THR A 341 24.15 37.44 -28.66
CA THR A 341 24.73 36.37 -29.48
C THR A 341 26.08 35.97 -28.88
N GLY A 342 26.12 34.98 -27.98
CA GLY A 342 27.40 34.63 -27.33
C GLY A 342 27.49 33.30 -26.59
N LYS A 343 26.42 32.49 -26.49
CA LYS A 343 26.43 31.26 -25.66
C LYS A 343 26.41 29.93 -26.42
N SER A 344 26.28 29.95 -27.75
CA SER A 344 26.27 28.73 -28.58
C SER A 344 27.66 28.20 -28.96
N ARG A 345 28.77 28.81 -28.51
CA ARG A 345 30.14 28.37 -28.87
C ARG A 345 30.81 27.43 -27.86
N GLY A 346 30.23 27.25 -26.66
CA GLY A 346 30.82 26.39 -25.62
C GLY A 346 30.80 24.89 -25.95
N TRP A 347 29.74 24.43 -26.62
CA TRP A 347 29.56 23.01 -26.94
C TRP A 347 30.39 22.56 -28.16
N LEU A 348 30.64 23.46 -29.13
CA LEU A 348 31.46 23.15 -30.30
C LEU A 348 32.95 22.98 -29.98
N GLY A 349 33.47 23.70 -28.97
CA GLY A 349 34.84 23.50 -28.49
C GLY A 349 35.06 22.15 -27.81
N MET A 350 34.01 21.55 -27.23
CA MET A 350 34.10 20.24 -26.57
C MET A 350 34.08 19.06 -27.55
N LEU A 351 33.62 19.28 -28.78
CA LEU A 351 33.59 18.28 -29.85
C LEU A 351 34.83 18.32 -30.76
N GLY A 352 35.80 19.21 -30.51
CA GLY A 352 37.04 19.27 -31.28
C GLY A 352 36.86 19.72 -32.73
N LEU A 353 35.69 20.23 -33.11
CA LEU A 353 35.49 20.91 -34.39
C LEU A 353 35.93 22.36 -34.22
N GLN A 354 37.25 22.57 -34.23
CA GLN A 354 37.83 23.89 -34.43
C GLN A 354 37.82 24.14 -35.94
N ASP A 355 37.03 25.11 -36.39
CA ASP A 355 37.09 25.61 -37.76
C ASP A 355 38.47 26.22 -38.00
N ASP A 356 39.29 25.55 -38.83
CA ASP A 356 40.53 26.12 -39.37
C ASP A 356 40.16 27.25 -40.35
N ASN A 357 40.48 28.50 -39.97
CA ASN A 357 40.64 29.59 -40.93
C ASN A 357 41.68 30.61 -40.46
#